data_AF-T0RL50-F1
#
_entry.id   AF-T0RL50-F1
#
_cell.length_a   1.000
_cell.length_b   1.000
_cell.length_c   1.000
_cell.angle_alpha   90.00
_cell.angle_beta   90.00
_cell.angle_gamma   90.00
#
_symmetry.space_group_name_H-M   'P 1'
#
loop_
_entity.id
_entity.type
_entity.pdbx_description
1 polymer ?
#
loop_
_entity_poly.entity_id
_entity_poly.type
_entity_poly.pdbx_seq_one_letter_code
_entity_poly.pdbx_strand_id
1 'polypeptide(L)'
;MKVGIDLDNTLINYSDIWKELAPLHEEPKEYLKSHISNEEWIKIQGQVYGEKIHKAHINEEWFNLINLFKECNVNVEFVSHKTELSLCGNYRLRDEASFFLKRHGLDSIKTTYHNDILNKINYINDSNFDFMIDDLIPVLSALKGVIPLYLGNTLTELPSFSDTKGLCEFFSHFEFNTFTKTSRTSFRVGNKYYKYHLSQYRQINETKYLKFKNIKFISKNGFIIQEEIKNLSPLTSIDSAIGSKICSALMAARDIPNVSYARDTWLHPASLELLSRRLENNTSKFNNLLNESFTNSEIKFNDLKAGFFLNPDLHPGNIKKDHNQIIIFDYESAGVDDPVRALLNFLYHPQNDLDFNSNCILIKEFKLAFPEYFIRKNIESYFAYTSILWLDILSRNNVDISNLLNECRSNPIFSWKYEYYEYF
;
A
#
# COMPACT_ATOMS: atom_id res chain seq x y z
N MET A 1 -5.61 -1.29 19.09
CA MET A 1 -5.23 -2.06 17.89
C MET A 1 -6.02 -3.36 17.86
N LYS A 2 -6.43 -3.85 16.68
CA LYS A 2 -7.14 -5.12 16.48
C LYS A 2 -6.44 -5.99 15.43
N VAL A 3 -6.17 -7.25 15.75
CA VAL A 3 -5.45 -8.20 14.90
C VAL A 3 -6.31 -9.43 14.64
N GLY A 4 -6.49 -9.76 13.36
CA GLY A 4 -7.09 -11.00 12.90
C GLY A 4 -6.01 -12.04 12.59
N ILE A 5 -6.24 -13.29 12.99
CA ILE A 5 -5.34 -14.42 12.71
C ILE A 5 -6.17 -15.57 12.12
N ASP A 6 -5.80 -16.09 10.94
CA ASP A 6 -6.41 -17.32 10.41
C ASP A 6 -6.02 -18.56 11.22
N LEU A 7 -6.83 -19.61 11.14
CA LEU A 7 -6.57 -20.86 11.83
C LEU A 7 -5.74 -21.85 11.01
N ASP A 8 -6.23 -22.29 9.86
CA ASP A 8 -5.75 -23.53 9.26
C ASP A 8 -4.49 -23.27 8.42
N ASN A 9 -3.35 -23.88 8.80
CA ASN A 9 -2.01 -23.60 8.23
C ASN A 9 -1.45 -22.20 8.55
N THR A 10 -2.20 -21.36 9.28
CA THR A 10 -1.69 -20.11 9.86
C THR A 10 -1.34 -20.30 11.34
N LEU A 11 -2.35 -20.49 12.20
CA LEU A 11 -2.15 -20.77 13.63
C LEU A 11 -1.89 -22.27 13.89
N ILE A 12 -2.70 -23.13 13.26
CA ILE A 12 -2.69 -24.58 13.43
C ILE A 12 -1.84 -25.19 12.30
N ASN A 13 -0.74 -25.83 12.68
CA ASN A 13 0.18 -26.46 11.75
C ASN A 13 -0.16 -27.94 11.56
N TYR A 14 -0.55 -28.31 10.33
CA TYR A 14 -0.88 -29.67 9.93
C TYR A 14 0.26 -30.40 9.20
N SER A 15 1.44 -29.77 9.05
CA SER A 15 2.54 -30.28 8.21
C SER A 15 2.98 -31.70 8.58
N ASP A 16 3.03 -32.04 9.87
CA ASP A 16 3.42 -33.38 10.31
C ASP A 16 2.38 -34.45 9.91
N ILE A 17 1.09 -34.11 9.95
CA ILE A 17 0.02 -35.01 9.52
C ILE A 17 0.11 -35.24 8.00
N TRP A 18 0.41 -34.20 7.23
CA TRP A 18 0.62 -34.33 5.79
C TRP A 18 1.86 -35.18 5.47
N LYS A 19 2.96 -34.99 6.21
CA LYS A 19 4.17 -35.82 6.10
C LYS A 19 3.92 -37.28 6.47
N GLU A 20 3.11 -37.58 7.49
CA GLU A 20 2.70 -38.96 7.82
C GLU A 20 1.98 -39.64 6.64
N LEU A 21 1.17 -38.88 5.88
CA LEU A 21 0.39 -39.42 4.76
C LEU A 21 1.21 -39.59 3.47
N ALA A 22 2.25 -38.79 3.27
CA ALA A 22 3.13 -38.87 2.10
C ALA A 22 4.60 -38.55 2.51
N PRO A 23 5.29 -39.47 3.21
CA PRO A 23 6.56 -39.20 3.90
C PRO A 23 7.77 -39.00 2.98
N LEU A 24 7.66 -39.40 1.71
CA LEU A 24 8.75 -39.33 0.73
C LEU A 24 8.70 -38.07 -0.14
N HIS A 25 7.77 -37.15 0.12
CA HIS A 25 7.55 -35.96 -0.71
C HIS A 25 7.84 -34.68 0.07
N GLU A 26 8.52 -33.73 -0.59
CA GLU A 26 8.84 -32.41 -0.01
C GLU A 26 7.59 -31.57 0.24
N GLU A 27 6.58 -31.69 -0.63
CA GLU A 27 5.26 -31.05 -0.54
C GLU A 27 4.15 -32.11 -0.48
N PRO A 28 3.94 -32.78 0.68
CA PRO A 28 3.08 -33.96 0.78
C PRO A 28 1.62 -33.70 0.41
N LYS A 29 1.09 -32.53 0.77
CA LYS A 29 -0.31 -32.15 0.56
C LYS A 29 -0.59 -31.95 -0.94
N GLU A 30 0.30 -31.26 -1.65
CA GLU A 30 0.24 -30.95 -3.07
C GLU A 30 0.45 -32.21 -3.90
N TYR A 31 1.36 -33.09 -3.46
CA TYR A 31 1.52 -34.42 -4.03
C TYR A 31 0.21 -35.22 -3.94
N LEU A 32 -0.35 -35.37 -2.73
CA LEU A 32 -1.60 -36.10 -2.53
C LEU A 32 -2.73 -35.53 -3.39
N LYS A 33 -2.92 -34.20 -3.38
CA LYS A 33 -3.96 -33.52 -4.16
C LYS A 33 -3.88 -33.78 -5.67
N SER A 34 -2.67 -34.00 -6.21
CA SER A 34 -2.44 -34.21 -7.64
C SER A 34 -2.38 -35.68 -8.06
N HIS A 35 -2.20 -36.61 -7.12
CA HIS A 35 -1.96 -38.03 -7.42
C HIS A 35 -3.08 -38.99 -6.99
N ILE A 36 -4.13 -38.49 -6.33
CA ILE A 36 -5.30 -39.29 -5.94
C ILE A 36 -6.58 -38.72 -6.54
N SER A 37 -7.66 -39.50 -6.51
CA SER A 37 -8.96 -39.02 -7.00
C SER A 37 -9.49 -37.86 -6.16
N ASN A 38 -10.32 -37.00 -6.75
CA ASN A 38 -10.94 -35.89 -6.00
C ASN A 38 -11.78 -36.37 -4.81
N GLU A 39 -12.43 -37.53 -4.92
CA GLU A 39 -13.19 -38.14 -3.83
C GLU A 39 -12.29 -38.58 -2.66
N GLU A 40 -11.14 -39.21 -2.97
CA GLU A 40 -10.15 -39.59 -1.96
C GLU A 40 -9.52 -38.36 -1.31
N TRP A 41 -9.20 -37.33 -2.10
CA TRP A 41 -8.72 -36.05 -1.60
C TRP A 41 -9.71 -35.41 -0.61
N ILE A 42 -10.99 -35.35 -0.95
CA ILE A 42 -12.04 -34.82 -0.08
C ILE A 42 -12.12 -35.61 1.25
N LYS A 43 -12.00 -36.94 1.21
CA LYS A 43 -12.02 -37.79 2.40
C LYS A 43 -10.79 -37.56 3.28
N ILE A 44 -9.59 -37.57 2.70
CA ILE A 44 -8.33 -37.34 3.41
C ILE A 44 -8.30 -35.94 4.01
N GLN A 45 -8.70 -34.93 3.24
CA GLN A 45 -8.76 -33.54 3.73
C GLN A 45 -9.72 -33.42 4.92
N GLY A 46 -10.89 -34.07 4.86
CA GLY A 46 -11.83 -34.14 5.98
C GLY A 46 -11.23 -34.81 7.22
N GLN A 47 -10.48 -35.90 7.05
CA GLN A 47 -9.77 -36.57 8.14
C GLN A 47 -8.67 -35.70 8.76
N VAL A 48 -7.87 -35.00 7.94
CA VAL A 48 -6.77 -34.17 8.44
C VAL A 48 -7.30 -33.00 9.27
N TYR A 49 -8.27 -32.26 8.74
CA TYR A 49 -8.79 -31.06 9.40
C TYR A 49 -9.86 -31.32 10.47
N GLY A 50 -10.43 -32.53 10.49
CA GLY A 50 -11.40 -32.98 11.49
C GLY A 50 -10.75 -33.96 12.46
N GLU A 51 -10.86 -35.25 12.16
CA GLU A 51 -10.42 -36.34 13.04
C GLU A 51 -8.99 -36.20 13.57
N LYS A 52 -8.04 -35.82 12.72
CA LYS A 52 -6.62 -35.78 13.04
C LYS A 52 -6.13 -34.42 13.54
N ILE A 53 -7.01 -33.42 13.72
CA ILE A 53 -6.59 -32.09 14.22
C ILE A 53 -5.87 -32.19 15.57
N HIS A 54 -6.22 -33.17 16.41
CA HIS A 54 -5.56 -33.41 17.70
C HIS A 54 -4.07 -33.78 17.59
N LYS A 55 -3.59 -34.16 16.41
CA LYS A 55 -2.18 -34.38 16.09
C LYS A 55 -1.48 -33.14 15.53
N ALA A 56 -2.24 -32.12 15.15
CA ALA A 56 -1.68 -30.85 14.71
C ALA A 56 -1.04 -30.14 15.91
N HIS A 57 -0.17 -29.17 15.63
CA HIS A 57 0.49 -28.39 16.67
C HIS A 57 0.34 -26.89 16.42
N ILE A 58 0.50 -26.11 17.48
CA ILE A 58 0.69 -24.66 17.43
C ILE A 58 2.15 -24.40 17.79
N ASN A 59 2.87 -23.69 16.94
CA ASN A 59 4.27 -23.32 17.21
C ASN A 59 4.36 -22.47 18.49
N GLU A 60 5.41 -22.65 19.30
CA GLU A 60 5.59 -21.94 20.58
C GLU A 60 5.55 -20.41 20.39
N GLU A 61 6.08 -19.93 19.27
CA GLU A 61 6.10 -18.52 18.88
C GLU A 61 4.70 -17.91 18.82
N TRP A 62 3.66 -18.66 18.45
CA TRP A 62 2.29 -18.14 18.46
C TRP A 62 1.81 -17.82 19.88
N PHE A 63 2.16 -18.64 20.87
CA PHE A 63 1.82 -18.36 22.26
C PHE A 63 2.54 -17.11 22.75
N ASN A 64 3.83 -16.95 22.40
CA ASN A 64 4.60 -15.76 22.73
C ASN A 64 3.98 -14.49 22.12
N LEU A 65 3.58 -14.55 20.85
CA LEU A 65 2.95 -13.42 20.17
C LEU A 65 1.57 -13.07 20.75
N ILE A 66 0.75 -14.08 21.03
CA ILE A 66 -0.57 -13.88 21.65
C ILE A 66 -0.43 -13.29 23.05
N ASN A 67 0.56 -13.73 23.84
CA ASN A 67 0.81 -13.17 25.16
C ASN A 67 1.28 -11.71 25.08
N LEU A 68 2.19 -11.40 24.14
CA LEU A 68 2.59 -10.02 23.86
C LEU A 68 1.38 -9.14 23.52
N PHE A 69 0.48 -9.63 22.65
CA PHE A 69 -0.75 -8.92 22.31
C PHE A 69 -1.66 -8.70 23.53
N LYS A 70 -1.82 -9.70 24.40
CA LYS A 70 -2.60 -9.57 25.64
C LYS A 70 -2.00 -8.52 26.58
N GLU A 71 -0.69 -8.58 26.83
CA GLU A 71 0.03 -7.63 27.70
C GLU A 71 -0.08 -6.19 27.18
N CYS A 72 -0.12 -6.03 25.86
CA CYS A 72 -0.24 -4.73 25.20
C CYS A 72 -1.69 -4.31 24.91
N ASN A 73 -2.68 -5.00 25.47
CA ASN A 73 -4.11 -4.73 25.29
C ASN A 73 -4.54 -4.66 23.80
N VAL A 74 -3.92 -5.51 22.98
CA VAL A 74 -4.26 -5.69 21.56
C VAL A 74 -5.45 -6.65 21.49
N ASN A 75 -6.50 -6.24 20.78
CA ASN A 75 -7.67 -7.08 20.58
C ASN A 75 -7.38 -8.14 19.50
N VAL A 76 -7.26 -9.40 19.90
CA VAL A 76 -6.99 -10.52 18.99
C VAL A 76 -8.28 -11.27 18.71
N GLU A 77 -8.48 -11.63 17.44
CA GLU A 77 -9.60 -12.47 17.02
C GLU A 77 -9.12 -13.53 16.03
N PHE A 78 -9.53 -14.78 16.21
CA PHE A 78 -9.32 -15.83 15.21
C PHE A 78 -10.43 -15.75 14.15
N VAL A 79 -10.07 -15.67 12.88
CA VAL A 79 -11.01 -15.50 11.77
C VAL A 79 -10.73 -16.53 10.70
N SER A 80 -11.63 -17.51 10.54
CA SER A 80 -11.40 -18.66 9.67
C SER A 80 -12.56 -18.92 8.71
N HIS A 81 -12.23 -19.42 7.51
CA HIS A 81 -13.22 -19.89 6.53
C HIS A 81 -13.56 -21.38 6.72
N LYS A 82 -13.38 -21.91 7.95
CA LYS A 82 -13.69 -23.29 8.29
C LYS A 82 -15.21 -23.53 8.22
N THR A 83 -15.62 -24.40 7.30
CA THR A 83 -17.00 -24.87 7.17
C THR A 83 -17.44 -25.62 8.43
N GLU A 84 -18.74 -25.72 8.68
CA GLU A 84 -19.25 -26.45 9.84
C GLU A 84 -18.98 -27.96 9.72
N LEU A 85 -19.25 -28.53 8.54
CA LEU A 85 -18.98 -29.92 8.20
C LEU A 85 -17.86 -30.01 7.16
N SER A 86 -17.11 -31.12 7.19
CA SER A 86 -16.19 -31.46 6.11
C SER A 86 -16.93 -31.69 4.80
N LEU A 87 -16.24 -31.55 3.67
CA LEU A 87 -16.83 -31.82 2.35
C LEU A 87 -17.28 -33.27 2.19
N CYS A 88 -16.68 -34.21 2.92
CA CYS A 88 -17.14 -35.61 2.98
C CYS A 88 -18.32 -35.83 3.94
N GLY A 89 -18.80 -34.80 4.65
CA GLY A 89 -19.95 -34.85 5.56
C GLY A 89 -19.70 -35.52 6.91
N ASN A 90 -18.51 -36.09 7.13
CA ASN A 90 -18.25 -36.97 8.27
C ASN A 90 -17.72 -36.26 9.53
N TYR A 91 -17.25 -35.01 9.42
CA TYR A 91 -16.54 -34.34 10.52
C TYR A 91 -17.07 -32.94 10.79
N ARG A 92 -17.37 -32.61 12.04
CA ARG A 92 -17.79 -31.27 12.49
C ARG A 92 -16.57 -30.38 12.73
N LEU A 93 -16.05 -29.82 11.66
CA LEU A 93 -14.76 -29.12 11.63
C LEU A 93 -14.64 -27.95 12.63
N ARG A 94 -15.73 -27.22 12.88
CA ARG A 94 -15.74 -26.10 13.85
C ARG A 94 -15.66 -26.57 15.29
N ASP A 95 -16.34 -27.66 15.61
CA ASP A 95 -16.33 -28.24 16.95
C ASP A 95 -14.92 -28.77 17.27
N GLU A 96 -14.32 -29.49 16.31
CA GLU A 96 -12.97 -30.02 16.44
C GLU A 96 -11.93 -28.90 16.60
N ALA A 97 -12.04 -27.82 15.82
CA ALA A 97 -11.18 -26.64 15.99
C ALA A 97 -11.39 -25.96 17.35
N SER A 98 -12.64 -25.79 17.79
CA SER A 98 -12.94 -25.17 19.08
C SER A 98 -12.41 -26.00 20.25
N PHE A 99 -12.53 -27.33 20.18
CA PHE A 99 -11.96 -28.24 21.15
C PHE A 99 -10.43 -28.18 21.15
N PHE A 100 -9.81 -28.14 19.97
CA PHE A 100 -8.37 -27.98 19.82
C PHE A 100 -7.87 -26.69 20.47
N LEU A 101 -8.49 -25.55 20.17
CA LEU A 101 -8.15 -24.25 20.78
C LEU A 101 -8.31 -24.28 22.30
N LYS A 102 -9.39 -24.88 22.81
CA LYS A 102 -9.62 -25.05 24.25
C LYS A 102 -8.54 -25.89 24.92
N ARG A 103 -8.13 -26.99 24.31
CA ARG A 103 -7.04 -27.85 24.82
C ARG A 103 -5.72 -27.10 24.92
N HIS A 104 -5.48 -26.13 24.03
CA HIS A 104 -4.31 -25.27 24.03
C HIS A 104 -4.48 -23.96 24.86
N GLY A 105 -5.59 -23.78 25.58
CA GLY A 105 -5.83 -22.61 26.43
C GLY A 105 -6.11 -21.31 25.65
N LEU A 106 -6.56 -21.42 24.40
CA LEU A 106 -6.86 -20.30 23.50
C LEU A 106 -8.37 -20.04 23.33
N ASP A 107 -9.23 -20.73 24.07
CA ASP A 107 -10.69 -20.58 24.03
C ASP A 107 -11.20 -19.22 24.55
N SER A 108 -10.38 -18.51 25.32
CA SER A 108 -10.64 -17.13 25.72
C SER A 108 -10.59 -16.12 24.56
N ILE A 109 -9.96 -16.48 23.43
CA ILE A 109 -9.87 -15.62 22.25
C ILE A 109 -11.09 -15.87 21.37
N LYS A 110 -11.79 -14.79 21.02
CA LYS A 110 -12.96 -14.87 20.14
C LYS A 110 -12.55 -15.53 18.82
N THR A 111 -13.33 -16.53 18.41
CA THR A 111 -13.17 -17.20 17.12
C THR A 111 -14.42 -17.00 16.28
N THR A 112 -14.26 -16.48 15.07
CA THR A 112 -15.34 -16.27 14.10
C THR A 112 -15.13 -17.15 12.88
N TYR A 113 -16.13 -17.99 12.59
CA TYR A 113 -16.12 -18.91 11.45
C TYR A 113 -17.00 -18.39 10.33
N HIS A 114 -16.54 -18.58 9.10
CA HIS A 114 -17.28 -18.30 7.87
C HIS A 114 -17.35 -19.55 7.00
N ASN A 115 -18.45 -19.71 6.26
CA ASN A 115 -18.64 -20.89 5.38
C ASN A 115 -17.86 -20.79 4.07
N ASP A 116 -17.43 -19.59 3.70
CA ASP A 116 -16.72 -19.34 2.45
C ASP A 116 -15.78 -18.13 2.58
N ILE A 117 -14.87 -18.04 1.62
CA ILE A 117 -13.81 -17.02 1.56
C ILE A 117 -14.41 -15.61 1.41
N LEU A 118 -15.49 -15.44 0.64
CA LEU A 118 -16.09 -14.12 0.39
C LEU A 118 -16.68 -13.54 1.69
N ASN A 119 -17.41 -14.37 2.44
CA ASN A 119 -17.95 -13.99 3.74
C ASN A 119 -16.86 -13.66 4.76
N LYS A 120 -15.75 -14.42 4.75
CA LYS A 120 -14.56 -14.09 5.55
C LYS A 120 -13.99 -12.73 5.18
N ILE A 121 -13.79 -12.45 3.89
CA ILE A 121 -13.25 -11.16 3.40
C ILE A 121 -14.15 -10.00 3.80
N ASN A 122 -15.47 -10.11 3.57
CA ASN A 122 -16.44 -9.08 3.92
C ASN A 122 -16.39 -8.79 5.42
N TYR A 123 -16.42 -9.85 6.24
CA TYR A 123 -16.31 -9.71 7.68
C TYR A 123 -15.03 -8.99 8.12
N ILE A 124 -13.87 -9.36 7.58
CA ILE A 124 -12.60 -8.72 7.92
C ILE A 124 -12.63 -7.23 7.59
N ASN A 125 -13.14 -6.87 6.42
CA ASN A 125 -13.24 -5.47 5.97
C ASN A 125 -14.19 -4.64 6.86
N ASP A 126 -15.28 -5.24 7.35
CA ASP A 126 -16.30 -4.55 8.14
C ASP A 126 -15.97 -4.51 9.64
N SER A 127 -14.99 -5.31 10.10
CA SER A 127 -14.71 -5.53 11.52
C SER A 127 -13.58 -4.67 12.10
N ASN A 128 -13.14 -3.64 11.38
CA ASN A 128 -12.10 -2.68 11.78
C ASN A 128 -10.81 -3.35 12.28
N PHE A 129 -10.33 -4.36 11.56
CA PHE A 129 -9.00 -4.93 11.83
C PHE A 129 -7.90 -3.98 11.36
N ASP A 130 -6.85 -3.84 12.17
CA ASP A 130 -5.64 -3.13 11.77
C ASP A 130 -4.72 -4.05 10.96
N PHE A 131 -4.55 -5.29 11.44
CA PHE A 131 -3.76 -6.33 10.80
C PHE A 131 -4.58 -7.60 10.58
N MET A 132 -4.31 -8.30 9.47
CA MET A 132 -4.80 -9.66 9.23
C MET A 132 -3.62 -10.55 8.86
N ILE A 133 -3.44 -11.66 9.59
CA ILE A 133 -2.41 -12.67 9.34
C ILE A 133 -3.08 -13.91 8.76
N ASP A 134 -2.62 -14.35 7.58
CA ASP A 134 -3.23 -15.43 6.81
C ASP A 134 -2.22 -16.09 5.86
N ASP A 135 -2.39 -17.38 5.57
CA ASP A 135 -1.62 -18.13 4.58
C ASP A 135 -2.26 -18.11 3.19
N LEU A 136 -3.43 -17.50 3.02
CA LEU A 136 -4.12 -17.39 1.74
C LEU A 136 -3.98 -15.99 1.12
N ILE A 137 -3.13 -15.89 0.10
CA ILE A 137 -3.00 -14.68 -0.74
C ILE A 137 -4.35 -14.19 -1.28
N PRO A 138 -5.28 -15.04 -1.76
CA PRO A 138 -6.59 -14.56 -2.24
C PRO A 138 -7.42 -13.85 -1.17
N VAL A 139 -7.29 -14.21 0.11
CA VAL A 139 -7.95 -13.51 1.21
C VAL A 139 -7.29 -12.15 1.40
N LEU A 140 -5.96 -12.14 1.59
CA LEU A 140 -5.20 -10.94 1.93
C LEU A 140 -5.24 -9.86 0.83
N SER A 141 -5.12 -10.26 -0.44
CA SER A 141 -5.13 -9.33 -1.58
C SER A 141 -6.48 -8.64 -1.79
N ALA A 142 -7.57 -9.21 -1.27
CA ALA A 142 -8.91 -8.66 -1.36
C ALA A 142 -9.27 -7.71 -0.21
N LEU A 143 -8.43 -7.61 0.82
CA LEU A 143 -8.68 -6.77 1.98
C LEU A 143 -8.58 -5.27 1.64
N LYS A 144 -9.48 -4.50 2.24
CA LYS A 144 -9.56 -3.04 2.13
C LYS A 144 -9.46 -2.45 3.52
N GLY A 145 -8.58 -1.48 3.70
CA GLY A 145 -8.49 -0.83 5.01
C GLY A 145 -7.78 -1.65 6.10
N VAL A 146 -7.29 -2.86 5.81
CA VAL A 146 -6.54 -3.72 6.74
C VAL A 146 -5.11 -3.94 6.21
N ILE A 147 -4.11 -4.04 7.08
CA ILE A 147 -2.72 -4.37 6.71
C ILE A 147 -2.61 -5.91 6.60
N PRO A 148 -2.39 -6.47 5.40
CA PRO A 148 -2.23 -7.89 5.22
C PRO A 148 -0.81 -8.32 5.61
N LEU A 149 -0.70 -9.42 6.37
CA LEU A 149 0.56 -10.08 6.71
C LEU A 149 0.47 -11.52 6.22
N TYR A 150 1.19 -11.83 5.15
CA TYR A 150 1.23 -13.16 4.56
C TYR A 150 2.18 -14.06 5.34
N LEU A 151 1.69 -15.22 5.80
CA LEU A 151 2.53 -16.24 6.42
C LEU A 151 2.78 -17.37 5.42
N GLY A 152 3.97 -17.38 4.82
CA GLY A 152 4.34 -18.36 3.80
C GLY A 152 5.64 -18.01 3.08
N ASN A 153 6.18 -18.98 2.37
CA ASN A 153 7.53 -18.92 1.76
C ASN A 153 7.55 -18.31 0.34
N THR A 154 6.45 -17.75 -0.13
CA THR A 154 6.35 -17.27 -1.52
C THR A 154 6.83 -15.82 -1.65
N LEU A 155 7.53 -15.53 -2.74
CA LEU A 155 7.75 -14.17 -3.22
C LEU A 155 6.37 -13.59 -3.61
N THR A 156 5.82 -12.76 -2.73
CA THR A 156 4.54 -12.07 -2.98
C THR A 156 4.73 -10.56 -2.99
N GLU A 157 3.70 -9.85 -3.44
CA GLU A 157 3.54 -8.40 -3.31
C GLU A 157 3.03 -7.99 -1.91
N LEU A 158 2.85 -8.96 -1.01
CA LEU A 158 2.39 -8.70 0.36
C LEU A 158 3.58 -8.73 1.31
N PRO A 159 3.51 -8.01 2.44
CA PRO A 159 4.45 -8.21 3.53
C PRO A 159 4.39 -9.66 3.98
N SER A 160 5.50 -10.38 3.88
CA SER A 160 5.52 -11.82 4.06
C SER A 160 6.53 -12.27 5.09
N PHE A 161 6.16 -13.32 5.81
CA PHE A 161 6.96 -13.97 6.83
C PHE A 161 7.04 -15.45 6.49
N SER A 162 8.25 -16.01 6.42
CA SER A 162 8.47 -17.44 6.19
C SER A 162 7.96 -18.30 7.34
N ASP A 163 7.94 -17.73 8.54
CA ASP A 163 7.62 -18.40 9.79
C ASP A 163 7.09 -17.44 10.85
N THR A 164 6.50 -18.01 11.90
CA THR A 164 5.95 -17.27 13.03
C THR A 164 7.04 -16.52 13.82
N LYS A 165 8.30 -16.99 13.79
CA LYS A 165 9.41 -16.34 14.50
C LYS A 165 9.71 -14.96 13.92
N GLY A 166 9.79 -14.85 12.59
CA GLY A 166 9.96 -13.57 11.90
C GLY A 166 8.80 -12.61 12.19
N LEU A 167 7.58 -13.14 12.31
CA LEU A 167 6.39 -12.37 12.67
C LEU A 167 6.46 -11.85 14.11
N CYS A 168 6.87 -12.69 15.06
CA CYS A 168 7.09 -12.30 16.46
C CYS A 168 8.14 -11.21 16.56
N GLU A 169 9.26 -11.37 15.87
CA GLU A 169 10.34 -10.38 15.87
C GLU A 169 9.87 -9.06 15.25
N PHE A 170 8.98 -9.09 14.27
CA PHE A 170 8.41 -7.86 13.73
C PHE A 170 7.55 -7.11 14.76
N PHE A 171 6.64 -7.81 15.42
CA PHE A 171 5.76 -7.22 16.43
C PHE A 171 6.47 -6.84 17.73
N SER A 172 7.59 -7.47 18.09
CA SER A 172 8.35 -7.10 19.29
C SER A 172 8.95 -5.69 19.24
N HIS A 173 9.04 -5.09 18.04
CA HIS A 173 9.51 -3.71 17.87
C HIS A 173 8.40 -2.67 17.96
N PHE A 174 7.14 -3.08 18.23
CA PHE A 174 5.98 -2.20 18.18
C PHE A 174 5.67 -1.62 19.55
N GLU A 175 5.53 -0.29 19.60
CA GLU A 175 4.87 0.42 20.71
C GLU A 175 3.35 0.43 20.47
N PHE A 176 2.66 -0.66 20.79
CA PHE A 176 1.25 -0.91 20.42
C PHE A 176 0.26 0.21 20.78
N ASN A 177 0.53 1.01 21.80
CA ASN A 177 -0.32 2.13 22.25
C ASN A 177 -0.34 3.33 21.29
N THR A 178 0.49 3.32 20.24
CA THR A 178 0.71 4.47 19.35
C THR A 178 0.47 4.13 17.88
N PHE A 179 -0.18 3.01 17.61
CA PHE A 179 -0.51 2.60 16.24
C PHE A 179 -1.45 3.62 15.59
N THR A 180 -1.08 4.11 14.41
CA THR A 180 -1.93 4.98 13.58
C THR A 180 -1.80 4.59 12.13
N LYS A 181 -2.90 4.22 11.49
CA LYS A 181 -2.90 3.97 10.05
C LYS A 181 -2.79 5.28 9.28
N THR A 182 -1.85 5.37 8.34
CA THR A 182 -1.59 6.59 7.56
C THR A 182 -2.04 6.47 6.11
N SER A 183 -1.92 5.28 5.49
CA SER A 183 -2.40 5.02 4.14
C SER A 183 -2.77 3.55 3.95
N ARG A 184 -3.10 3.14 2.72
CA ARG A 184 -3.32 1.73 2.38
C ARG A 184 -2.09 0.87 2.67
N THR A 185 -0.89 1.38 2.38
CA THR A 185 0.37 0.61 2.46
C THR A 185 1.33 1.15 3.50
N SER A 186 0.86 2.01 4.40
CA SER A 186 1.68 2.55 5.47
C SER A 186 0.93 2.83 6.76
N PHE A 187 1.68 2.79 7.84
CA PHE A 187 1.21 3.06 9.19
C PHE A 187 2.36 3.55 10.07
N ARG A 188 1.99 4.11 11.23
CA ARG A 188 2.91 4.61 12.24
C ARG A 188 2.78 3.78 13.51
N VAL A 189 3.91 3.50 14.15
CA VAL A 189 3.98 2.95 15.51
C VAL A 189 5.07 3.73 16.25
N GLY A 190 4.66 4.47 17.27
CA GLY A 190 5.52 5.32 18.09
C GLY A 190 6.05 6.46 17.23
N ASN A 191 7.37 6.54 17.15
CA ASN A 191 8.09 7.45 16.25
C ASN A 191 8.60 6.72 15.00
N LYS A 192 8.04 5.56 14.64
CA LYS A 192 8.45 4.80 13.46
C LYS A 192 7.34 4.78 12.43
N TYR A 193 7.71 5.01 11.18
CA TYR A 193 6.84 4.89 10.02
C TYR A 193 7.18 3.60 9.28
N TYR A 194 6.16 2.82 8.98
CA TYR A 194 6.25 1.55 8.27
C TYR A 194 5.56 1.73 6.93
N LYS A 195 6.28 1.46 5.84
CA LYS A 195 5.73 1.40 4.47
C LYS A 195 6.00 -0.01 3.95
N TYR A 196 5.04 -0.61 3.27
CA TYR A 196 5.28 -1.83 2.50
C TYR A 196 4.92 -1.61 1.03
N HIS A 197 5.49 -2.42 0.15
CA HIS A 197 5.27 -2.28 -1.28
C HIS A 197 4.47 -3.44 -1.80
N LEU A 198 3.42 -3.10 -2.56
CA LEU A 198 2.67 -4.05 -3.38
C LEU A 198 3.44 -4.47 -4.63
N SER A 199 4.74 -4.21 -4.74
CA SER A 199 5.53 -4.61 -5.90
C SER A 199 6.98 -4.80 -5.50
N GLN A 200 7.52 -5.99 -5.73
CA GLN A 200 8.93 -6.28 -5.45
C GLN A 200 9.88 -5.41 -6.25
N TYR A 201 9.53 -5.11 -7.50
CA TYR A 201 10.29 -4.18 -8.34
C TYR A 201 10.39 -2.80 -7.67
N ARG A 202 9.27 -2.31 -7.14
CA ARG A 202 9.22 -1.04 -6.41
C ARG A 202 9.99 -1.08 -5.10
N GLN A 203 9.89 -2.15 -4.32
CA GLN A 203 10.69 -2.34 -3.11
C GLN A 203 12.19 -2.31 -3.41
N ILE A 204 12.64 -3.06 -4.43
CA ILE A 204 14.05 -3.12 -4.83
C ILE A 204 14.53 -1.75 -5.27
N ASN A 205 13.73 -1.05 -6.07
CA ASN A 205 14.04 0.30 -6.54
C ASN A 205 14.13 1.27 -5.37
N GLU A 206 13.06 1.46 -4.59
CA GLU A 206 13.04 2.38 -3.45
C GLU A 206 14.18 2.05 -2.47
N THR A 207 14.46 0.78 -2.16
CA THR A 207 15.59 0.41 -1.29
C THR A 207 16.95 0.84 -1.86
N LYS A 208 17.15 0.77 -3.18
CA LYS A 208 18.39 1.27 -3.83
C LYS A 208 18.51 2.79 -3.70
N TYR A 209 17.41 3.53 -3.93
CA TYR A 209 17.39 4.99 -3.80
C TYR A 209 17.54 5.46 -2.34
N LEU A 210 17.00 4.71 -1.40
CA LEU A 210 16.96 5.05 0.02
C LEU A 210 18.31 4.85 0.73
N LYS A 211 19.18 3.93 0.27
CA LYS A 211 20.54 3.74 0.77
C LYS A 211 21.42 5.01 0.76
N PHE A 212 21.01 6.04 0.01
CA PHE A 212 21.73 7.31 -0.07
C PHE A 212 21.53 8.26 1.13
N LYS A 213 20.75 7.88 2.16
CA LYS A 213 20.51 8.74 3.34
C LYS A 213 20.72 8.01 4.66
N ASN A 214 21.18 8.74 5.67
CA ASN A 214 21.37 8.33 7.08
C ASN A 214 20.07 7.96 7.81
N ILE A 215 19.13 7.32 7.12
CA ILE A 215 17.92 6.74 7.69
C ILE A 215 18.25 5.25 7.96
N LYS A 216 17.97 4.77 9.17
CA LYS A 216 18.23 3.38 9.55
C LYS A 216 17.16 2.48 8.91
N PHE A 217 17.41 2.09 7.66
CA PHE A 217 16.53 1.17 6.94
C PHE A 217 16.76 -0.25 7.40
N ILE A 218 15.68 -0.87 7.85
CA ILE A 218 15.61 -2.31 8.00
C ILE A 218 14.61 -2.78 6.94
N SER A 219 15.12 -3.16 5.76
CA SER A 219 14.32 -3.94 4.81
C SER A 219 14.19 -5.33 5.43
N LYS A 220 13.03 -5.62 5.99
CA LYS A 220 12.76 -6.93 6.58
C LYS A 220 11.34 -7.32 6.23
N ASN A 221 11.18 -8.51 5.66
CA ASN A 221 9.88 -9.15 5.47
C ASN A 221 8.89 -8.30 4.65
N GLY A 222 9.38 -7.63 3.61
CA GLY A 222 8.56 -6.78 2.73
C GLY A 222 8.27 -5.37 3.24
N PHE A 223 8.73 -5.02 4.44
CA PHE A 223 8.60 -3.67 5.00
C PHE A 223 9.86 -2.83 4.79
N ILE A 224 9.64 -1.55 4.55
CA ILE A 224 10.60 -0.48 4.75
C ILE A 224 10.23 0.21 6.06
N ILE A 225 11.13 0.11 7.04
CA ILE A 225 11.01 0.78 8.33
C ILE A 225 11.83 2.07 8.27
N GLN A 226 11.18 3.18 8.60
CA GLN A 226 11.80 4.49 8.73
C GLN A 226 11.59 5.00 10.16
N GLU A 227 12.67 5.36 10.85
CA GLU A 227 12.58 6.11 12.10
C GLU A 227 12.28 7.59 11.79
N GLU A 228 11.31 8.16 12.49
CA GLU A 228 10.96 9.58 12.39
C GLU A 228 12.17 10.40 12.80
N ILE A 229 12.71 11.14 11.83
CA ILE A 229 13.65 12.21 12.09
C ILE A 229 12.83 13.30 12.79
N LYS A 230 13.00 13.45 14.11
CA LYS A 230 12.33 14.49 14.89
C LYS A 230 12.75 15.86 14.38
N ASN A 231 11.81 16.83 14.40
CA ASN A 231 11.97 18.24 14.00
C ASN A 231 11.99 18.51 12.49
N LEU A 232 10.92 18.12 11.78
CA LEU A 232 10.81 18.36 10.35
C LEU A 232 9.54 19.13 10.00
N SER A 233 9.69 20.40 9.62
CA SER A 233 8.58 21.26 9.17
C SER A 233 8.21 20.98 7.71
N PRO A 234 6.93 21.13 7.31
CA PRO A 234 6.53 21.11 5.90
C PRO A 234 7.26 22.20 5.12
N LEU A 235 7.55 21.93 3.84
CA LEU A 235 8.17 22.91 2.96
C LEU A 235 7.11 23.91 2.47
N THR A 236 7.13 25.13 3.01
CA THR A 236 6.18 26.20 2.65
C THR A 236 6.79 27.25 1.71
N SER A 237 8.10 27.21 1.47
CA SER A 237 8.81 28.14 0.59
C SER A 237 10.07 27.49 0.00
N ILE A 238 10.41 27.86 -1.24
CA ILE A 238 11.61 27.39 -1.95
C ILE A 238 12.52 28.58 -2.24
N ASP A 239 13.75 28.53 -1.72
CA ASP A 239 14.83 29.41 -2.16
C ASP A 239 15.68 28.75 -3.26
N SER A 240 16.59 29.50 -3.89
CA SER A 240 17.43 28.99 -4.99
C SER A 240 18.31 27.82 -4.56
N ALA A 241 18.81 27.80 -3.32
CA ALA A 241 19.62 26.69 -2.82
C ALA A 241 18.78 25.40 -2.67
N ILE A 242 17.52 25.53 -2.24
CA ILE A 242 16.56 24.44 -2.13
C ILE A 242 16.16 23.95 -3.52
N GLY A 243 15.81 24.86 -4.43
CA GLY A 243 15.45 24.55 -5.82
C GLY A 243 16.58 23.80 -6.53
N SER A 244 17.82 24.29 -6.42
CA SER A 244 19.01 23.66 -7.00
C SER A 244 19.23 22.23 -6.48
N LYS A 245 19.01 21.99 -5.19
CA LYS A 245 19.07 20.64 -4.59
C LYS A 245 17.99 19.71 -5.12
N ILE A 246 16.75 20.19 -5.28
CA ILE A 246 15.67 19.41 -5.88
C ILE A 246 16.05 19.03 -7.33
N CYS A 247 16.53 19.98 -8.12
CA CYS A 247 16.92 19.72 -9.51
C CYS A 247 18.12 18.77 -9.60
N SER A 248 19.12 18.93 -8.73
CA SER A 248 20.27 18.01 -8.64
C SER A 248 19.82 16.58 -8.30
N ALA A 249 18.84 16.43 -7.40
CA ALA A 249 18.28 15.13 -7.07
C ALA A 249 17.53 14.50 -8.26
N LEU A 250 16.75 15.28 -9.02
CA LEU A 250 16.09 14.82 -10.25
C LEU A 250 17.10 14.40 -11.32
N MET A 251 18.21 15.13 -11.47
CA MET A 251 19.31 14.78 -12.37
C MET A 251 20.02 13.49 -11.93
N ALA A 252 20.40 13.38 -10.66
CA ALA A 252 21.05 12.18 -10.15
C ALA A 252 20.17 10.94 -10.30
N ALA A 253 18.85 11.11 -10.15
CA ALA A 253 17.89 10.04 -10.35
C ALA A 253 17.80 9.61 -11.83
N ARG A 254 18.05 10.54 -12.78
CA ARG A 254 18.05 10.27 -14.23
C ARG A 254 19.24 9.39 -14.66
N ASP A 255 20.41 9.60 -14.09
CA ASP A 255 21.64 8.96 -14.57
C ASP A 255 21.84 7.53 -14.03
N ILE A 256 20.83 6.95 -13.37
CA ILE A 256 20.91 5.60 -12.81
C ILE A 256 20.73 4.56 -13.93
N PRO A 257 21.77 3.76 -14.22
CA PRO A 257 21.72 2.77 -15.30
C PRO A 257 20.74 1.65 -14.94
N ASN A 258 19.91 1.24 -15.91
CA ASN A 258 18.89 0.18 -15.87
C ASN A 258 17.44 0.60 -15.57
N VAL A 259 17.12 1.89 -15.55
CA VAL A 259 15.71 2.28 -15.68
C VAL A 259 15.42 2.49 -17.16
N SER A 260 14.76 1.52 -17.81
CA SER A 260 14.17 1.78 -19.12
C SER A 260 13.07 2.81 -18.90
N TYR A 261 13.36 4.07 -19.19
CA TYR A 261 12.34 5.10 -19.23
C TYR A 261 11.22 4.59 -20.10
N ALA A 262 10.05 4.35 -19.51
CA ALA A 262 8.85 4.08 -20.27
C ALA A 262 8.34 5.39 -20.88
N ARG A 263 9.25 6.14 -21.54
CA ARG A 263 9.00 7.42 -22.22
C ARG A 263 7.88 7.30 -23.23
N ASP A 264 7.70 6.11 -23.79
CA ASP A 264 6.78 5.87 -24.90
C ASP A 264 5.47 5.18 -24.51
N THR A 265 5.32 4.64 -23.29
CA THR A 265 4.06 3.97 -22.89
C THR A 265 2.98 4.95 -22.46
N TRP A 266 3.36 6.07 -21.83
CA TRP A 266 2.41 7.05 -21.29
C TRP A 266 1.98 8.12 -22.31
N LEU A 267 2.86 8.43 -23.27
CA LEU A 267 2.58 9.32 -24.40
C LEU A 267 1.94 8.59 -25.60
N HIS A 268 1.69 7.29 -25.47
CA HIS A 268 0.96 6.56 -26.50
C HIS A 268 -0.45 7.15 -26.64
N PRO A 269 -0.93 7.50 -27.85
CA PRO A 269 -2.27 8.07 -28.07
C PRO A 269 -3.38 7.24 -27.41
N ALA A 270 -3.20 5.91 -27.36
CA ALA A 270 -4.10 4.99 -26.67
C ALA A 270 -4.24 5.26 -25.17
N SER A 271 -3.19 5.73 -24.50
CA SER A 271 -3.19 6.07 -23.06
C SER A 271 -3.99 7.34 -22.79
N LEU A 272 -3.86 8.35 -23.65
CA LEU A 272 -4.67 9.58 -23.61
C LEU A 272 -6.13 9.29 -23.99
N GLU A 273 -6.38 8.47 -25.00
CA GLU A 273 -7.74 8.07 -25.38
C GLU A 273 -8.40 7.23 -24.28
N LEU A 274 -7.67 6.31 -23.63
CA LEU A 274 -8.15 5.57 -22.46
C LEU A 274 -8.41 6.48 -21.26
N LEU A 275 -7.58 7.50 -21.04
CA LEU A 275 -7.80 8.51 -19.99
C LEU A 275 -9.02 9.37 -20.30
N SER A 276 -9.17 9.85 -21.53
CA SER A 276 -10.33 10.62 -21.99
C SER A 276 -11.62 9.80 -21.91
N ARG A 277 -11.63 8.55 -22.37
CA ARG A 277 -12.80 7.65 -22.25
C ARG A 277 -13.13 7.33 -20.79
N ARG A 278 -12.12 7.19 -19.92
CA ARG A 278 -12.32 7.02 -18.48
C ARG A 278 -12.91 8.27 -17.84
N LEU A 279 -12.39 9.44 -18.20
CA LEU A 279 -12.94 10.72 -17.79
C LEU A 279 -14.37 10.85 -18.27
N GLU A 280 -14.70 10.66 -19.55
CA GLU A 280 -16.07 10.70 -20.09
C GLU A 280 -17.05 9.77 -19.35
N ASN A 281 -16.64 8.53 -19.06
CA ASN A 281 -17.43 7.60 -18.27
C ASN A 281 -17.63 8.08 -16.82
N ASN A 282 -16.61 8.67 -16.21
CA ASN A 282 -16.74 9.31 -14.91
C ASN A 282 -17.54 10.63 -14.99
N THR A 283 -17.47 11.37 -16.10
CA THR A 283 -18.18 12.63 -16.34
C THR A 283 -19.68 12.37 -16.49
N SER A 284 -20.10 11.24 -17.06
CA SER A 284 -21.52 10.85 -17.06
C SER A 284 -22.05 10.52 -15.65
N LYS A 285 -21.24 9.82 -14.84
CA LYS A 285 -21.49 9.62 -13.40
C LYS A 285 -21.48 10.94 -12.62
N PHE A 286 -20.59 11.85 -12.99
CA PHE A 286 -20.41 13.18 -12.42
C PHE A 286 -21.54 14.12 -12.79
N ASN A 287 -22.04 14.07 -14.03
CA ASN A 287 -23.22 14.83 -14.48
C ASN A 287 -24.48 14.34 -13.75
N ASN A 288 -24.58 13.03 -13.48
CA ASN A 288 -25.67 12.49 -12.66
C ASN A 288 -25.56 12.95 -11.18
N LEU A 289 -24.34 12.96 -10.61
CA LEU A 289 -24.09 13.49 -9.27
C LEU A 289 -24.29 15.01 -9.16
N LEU A 290 -23.87 15.78 -10.18
CA LEU A 290 -24.12 17.22 -10.32
C LEU A 290 -25.62 17.51 -10.29
N ASN A 291 -26.43 16.73 -11.00
CA ASN A 291 -27.88 16.90 -11.00
C ASN A 291 -28.53 16.57 -9.64
N GLU A 292 -27.91 15.75 -8.81
CA GLU A 292 -28.41 15.37 -7.48
C GLU A 292 -27.92 16.26 -6.32
N SER A 293 -26.86 17.07 -6.51
CA SER A 293 -26.20 17.79 -5.41
C SER A 293 -26.15 19.32 -5.51
N PHE A 294 -26.91 19.94 -6.43
CA PHE A 294 -27.15 21.39 -6.37
C PHE A 294 -28.16 21.79 -5.27
N THR A 295 -27.75 21.65 -4.01
CA THR A 295 -28.22 22.53 -2.93
C THR A 295 -27.08 22.79 -1.94
N ASN A 296 -26.38 23.89 -2.17
CA ASN A 296 -25.58 24.66 -1.21
C ASN A 296 -24.61 23.92 -0.28
N SER A 297 -23.33 23.87 -0.67
CA SER A 297 -22.23 24.18 0.25
C SER A 297 -20.92 24.40 -0.52
N GLU A 298 -20.32 25.58 -0.39
CA GLU A 298 -18.92 25.81 -0.73
C GLU A 298 -18.04 24.92 0.15
N ILE A 299 -17.39 23.91 -0.43
CA ILE A 299 -16.33 23.17 0.26
C ILE A 299 -15.03 23.92 0.01
N LYS A 300 -14.39 24.41 1.07
CA LYS A 300 -13.08 25.06 0.99
C LYS A 300 -11.99 23.99 0.93
N PHE A 301 -10.97 24.18 0.09
CA PHE A 301 -9.82 23.26 -0.06
C PHE A 301 -9.15 22.87 1.27
N ASN A 302 -9.26 23.72 2.30
CA ASN A 302 -8.73 23.50 3.64
C ASN A 302 -9.42 22.37 4.44
N ASP A 303 -10.57 21.86 3.97
CA ASP A 303 -11.30 20.79 4.65
C ASP A 303 -10.88 19.37 4.19
N LEU A 304 -9.93 19.27 3.25
CA LEU A 304 -9.40 18.00 2.74
C LEU A 304 -8.32 17.44 3.69
N LYS A 305 -8.66 16.39 4.43
CA LYS A 305 -7.72 15.70 5.35
C LYS A 305 -6.51 15.12 4.60
N ALA A 306 -5.31 15.32 5.17
CA ALA A 306 -4.09 14.66 4.72
C ALA A 306 -4.28 13.14 4.72
N GLY A 307 -4.14 12.49 3.55
CA GLY A 307 -4.31 11.04 3.39
C GLY A 307 -5.21 10.61 2.22
N PHE A 308 -5.91 11.53 1.54
CA PHE A 308 -6.82 11.20 0.43
C PHE A 308 -6.18 11.21 -0.97
N PHE A 309 -5.00 11.78 -1.14
CA PHE A 309 -4.32 11.85 -2.45
C PHE A 309 -3.12 10.89 -2.49
N LEU A 310 -2.86 10.33 -3.67
CA LEU A 310 -1.54 9.77 -3.98
C LEU A 310 -0.54 10.90 -3.81
N ASN A 311 0.35 10.80 -2.82
CA ASN A 311 1.42 11.78 -2.65
C ASN A 311 2.39 11.61 -3.84
N PRO A 312 2.54 12.60 -4.75
CA PRO A 312 3.59 12.53 -5.77
C PRO A 312 4.96 12.51 -5.10
N ASP A 313 5.99 12.11 -5.85
CA ASP A 313 7.37 12.00 -5.36
C ASP A 313 7.84 13.22 -4.56
N LEU A 314 7.42 14.39 -5.01
CA LEU A 314 7.83 15.66 -4.41
C LEU A 314 6.77 16.27 -3.48
N HIS A 315 5.75 15.54 -3.02
CA HIS A 315 4.79 16.04 -2.04
C HIS A 315 5.48 16.66 -0.79
N PRO A 316 5.04 17.79 -0.21
CA PRO A 316 5.62 18.39 0.99
C PRO A 316 5.57 17.50 2.25
N GLY A 317 4.69 16.51 2.27
CA GLY A 317 4.72 15.41 3.24
C GLY A 317 5.88 14.44 2.97
N ASN A 318 6.27 14.29 1.70
CA ASN A 318 7.42 13.53 1.22
C ASN A 318 8.71 14.37 1.13
N ILE A 319 8.68 15.69 1.34
CA ILE A 319 9.86 16.55 1.37
C ILE A 319 9.95 17.22 2.73
N LYS A 320 11.04 16.98 3.45
CA LYS A 320 11.31 17.67 4.71
C LYS A 320 12.61 18.44 4.65
N LYS A 321 12.65 19.55 5.38
CA LYS A 321 13.86 20.36 5.57
C LYS A 321 14.48 20.00 6.92
N ASP A 322 15.75 19.62 6.91
CA ASP A 322 16.57 19.44 8.12
C ASP A 322 17.77 20.38 8.03
N HIS A 323 17.76 21.48 8.79
CA HIS A 323 18.78 22.53 8.75
C HIS A 323 19.14 22.96 7.31
N ASN A 324 20.26 22.45 6.76
CA ASN A 324 20.79 22.73 5.43
C ASN A 324 20.55 21.59 4.41
N GLN A 325 19.76 20.58 4.74
CA GLN A 325 19.49 19.44 3.87
C GLN A 325 18.00 19.32 3.56
N ILE A 326 17.69 18.80 2.38
CA ILE A 326 16.34 18.43 1.99
C ILE A 326 16.27 16.92 1.94
N ILE A 327 15.33 16.37 2.68
CA ILE A 327 15.06 14.95 2.72
C ILE A 327 13.77 14.70 1.95
N ILE A 328 13.91 14.26 0.71
CA ILE A 328 12.84 13.66 -0.08
C ILE A 328 12.73 12.17 0.31
N PHE A 329 11.55 11.72 0.72
CA PHE A 329 11.23 10.39 1.25
C PHE A 329 10.57 9.48 0.22
N ASP A 330 10.06 10.03 -0.88
CA ASP A 330 9.29 9.29 -1.86
C ASP A 330 9.84 9.52 -3.26
N TYR A 331 10.31 8.45 -3.90
CA TYR A 331 10.82 8.44 -5.27
C TYR A 331 10.06 7.38 -6.06
N GLU A 332 8.72 7.35 -5.94
CA GLU A 332 7.85 6.37 -6.63
C GLU A 332 7.99 6.45 -8.15
N SER A 333 8.20 7.65 -8.70
CA SER A 333 8.49 7.94 -10.10
C SER A 333 9.77 8.77 -10.34
N ALA A 334 10.37 9.37 -9.30
CA ALA A 334 11.52 10.25 -9.46
C ALA A 334 12.78 9.44 -9.82
N GLY A 335 13.28 9.66 -11.04
CA GLY A 335 14.37 8.88 -11.66
C GLY A 335 13.92 7.67 -12.48
N VAL A 336 12.63 7.34 -12.44
CA VAL A 336 12.03 6.30 -13.29
C VAL A 336 11.22 6.92 -14.44
N ASP A 337 10.67 8.10 -14.20
CA ASP A 337 9.83 8.87 -15.12
C ASP A 337 10.56 10.11 -15.67
N ASP A 338 9.94 10.82 -16.61
CA ASP A 338 10.51 12.04 -17.17
C ASP A 338 10.58 13.16 -16.11
N PRO A 339 11.76 13.78 -15.88
CA PRO A 339 11.93 14.90 -14.95
C PRO A 339 10.92 16.04 -15.11
N VAL A 340 10.43 16.28 -16.33
CA VAL A 340 9.42 17.31 -16.59
C VAL A 340 8.07 16.91 -15.98
N ARG A 341 7.68 15.63 -16.10
CA ARG A 341 6.46 15.13 -15.44
C ARG A 341 6.57 15.22 -13.92
N ALA A 342 7.73 14.89 -13.34
CA ALA A 342 7.96 15.01 -11.91
C ALA A 342 7.83 16.47 -11.42
N LEU A 343 8.40 17.42 -12.16
CA LEU A 343 8.24 18.85 -11.89
C LEU A 343 6.77 19.28 -11.98
N LEU A 344 6.05 18.89 -13.04
CA LEU A 344 4.64 19.27 -13.22
C LEU A 344 3.76 18.67 -12.12
N ASN A 345 3.98 17.40 -11.74
CA ASN A 345 3.30 16.78 -10.61
C ASN A 345 3.53 17.53 -9.30
N PHE A 346 4.73 18.07 -9.10
CA PHE A 346 5.04 18.88 -7.93
C PHE A 346 4.33 20.24 -7.98
N LEU A 347 4.36 20.93 -9.11
CA LEU A 347 3.74 22.25 -9.25
C LEU A 347 2.21 22.21 -9.14
N TYR A 348 1.57 21.15 -9.66
CA TYR A 348 0.10 21.04 -9.71
C TYR A 348 -0.53 20.25 -8.56
N HIS A 349 0.27 19.77 -7.61
CA HIS A 349 -0.29 19.00 -6.51
C HIS A 349 -1.13 19.91 -5.58
N PRO A 350 -2.40 19.57 -5.29
CA PRO A 350 -3.30 20.45 -4.53
C PRO A 350 -2.86 20.77 -3.09
N GLN A 351 -1.97 19.95 -2.52
CA GLN A 351 -1.41 20.18 -1.18
C GLN A 351 -0.03 20.87 -1.21
N ASN A 352 0.44 21.27 -2.39
CA ASN A 352 1.67 22.03 -2.54
C ASN A 352 1.32 23.51 -2.53
N ASP A 353 1.17 24.06 -1.34
CA ASP A 353 0.90 25.48 -1.13
C ASP A 353 2.20 26.28 -1.26
N LEU A 354 2.74 26.31 -2.47
CA LEU A 354 3.92 27.10 -2.81
C LEU A 354 3.49 28.47 -3.29
N ASP A 355 4.12 29.50 -2.73
CA ASP A 355 3.94 30.85 -3.25
C ASP A 355 4.49 30.97 -4.69
N PHE A 356 4.01 32.00 -5.38
CA PHE A 356 4.40 32.27 -6.77
C PHE A 356 5.92 32.40 -6.97
N ASN A 357 6.61 32.99 -5.98
CA ASN A 357 8.06 33.19 -6.03
C ASN A 357 8.81 31.85 -5.96
N SER A 358 8.37 30.94 -5.09
CA SER A 358 8.91 29.59 -4.94
C SER A 358 8.78 28.79 -6.23
N ASN A 359 7.63 28.88 -6.91
CA ASN A 359 7.41 28.26 -8.21
C ASN A 359 8.36 28.83 -9.28
N CYS A 360 8.51 30.17 -9.33
CA CYS A 360 9.43 30.82 -10.26
C CYS A 360 10.88 30.39 -10.05
N ILE A 361 11.33 30.32 -8.79
CA ILE A 361 12.68 29.89 -8.43
C ILE A 361 12.90 28.44 -8.87
N LEU A 362 11.97 27.53 -8.57
CA LEU A 362 12.12 26.14 -8.94
C LEU A 362 12.19 25.93 -10.45
N ILE A 363 11.34 26.62 -11.22
CA ILE A 363 11.37 26.58 -12.69
C ILE A 363 12.71 27.08 -13.22
N LYS A 364 13.24 28.16 -12.65
CA LYS A 364 14.55 28.71 -13.03
C LYS A 364 15.66 27.70 -12.77
N GLU A 365 15.72 27.11 -11.58
CA GLU A 365 16.73 26.10 -11.24
C GLU A 365 16.61 24.86 -12.15
N PHE A 366 15.38 24.48 -12.51
CA PHE A 366 15.14 23.36 -13.43
C PHE A 366 15.68 23.66 -14.84
N LYS A 367 15.52 24.89 -15.34
CA LYS A 367 16.11 25.32 -16.62
C LYS A 367 17.63 25.32 -16.61
N LEU A 368 18.25 25.63 -15.48
CA LEU A 368 19.70 25.57 -15.32
C LEU A 368 20.21 24.12 -15.30
N ALA A 369 19.41 23.20 -14.75
CA ALA A 369 19.76 21.79 -14.62
C ALA A 369 19.55 20.97 -15.92
N PHE A 370 18.59 21.33 -16.76
CA PHE A 370 18.20 20.54 -17.94
C PHE A 370 18.33 21.31 -19.26
N PRO A 371 18.77 20.66 -20.37
CA PRO A 371 18.87 21.33 -21.67
C PRO A 371 17.51 21.84 -22.18
N GLU A 372 17.48 23.04 -22.77
CA GLU A 372 16.24 23.68 -23.26
C GLU A 372 15.44 22.78 -24.23
N TYR A 373 16.12 22.13 -25.17
CA TYR A 373 15.47 21.23 -26.14
C TYR A 373 14.74 20.07 -25.44
N PHE A 374 15.28 19.57 -24.34
CA PHE A 374 14.71 18.47 -23.57
C PHE A 374 13.44 18.93 -22.86
N ILE A 375 13.49 20.12 -22.27
CA ILE A 375 12.34 20.70 -21.57
C ILE A 375 11.21 20.98 -22.55
N ARG A 376 11.48 21.70 -23.65
CA ARG A 376 10.46 22.05 -24.66
C ARG A 376 9.75 20.82 -25.22
N LYS A 377 10.50 19.80 -25.63
CA LYS A 377 9.94 18.57 -26.20
C LYS A 377 8.95 17.88 -25.24
N ASN A 378 9.29 17.85 -23.95
CA ASN A 378 8.58 17.04 -22.97
C ASN A 378 7.47 17.81 -22.25
N ILE A 379 7.61 19.13 -22.07
CA ILE A 379 6.66 19.91 -21.27
C ILE A 379 5.27 19.96 -21.90
N GLU A 380 5.15 20.12 -23.22
CA GLU A 380 3.85 20.15 -23.88
C GLU A 380 3.11 18.81 -23.72
N SER A 381 3.88 17.73 -23.89
CA SER A 381 3.40 16.35 -23.84
C SER A 381 2.94 15.96 -22.43
N TYR A 382 3.74 16.31 -21.40
CA TYR A 382 3.41 15.95 -20.02
C TYR A 382 2.47 16.93 -19.33
N PHE A 383 2.38 18.18 -19.77
CA PHE A 383 1.46 19.16 -19.19
C PHE A 383 0.00 18.69 -19.34
N ALA A 384 -0.40 18.36 -20.57
CA ALA A 384 -1.75 17.88 -20.85
C ALA A 384 -2.04 16.58 -20.08
N TYR A 385 -1.10 15.63 -20.14
CA TYR A 385 -1.22 14.35 -19.43
C TYR A 385 -1.35 14.54 -17.91
N THR A 386 -0.49 15.35 -17.30
CA THR A 386 -0.46 15.57 -15.85
C THR A 386 -1.75 16.25 -15.38
N SER A 387 -2.23 17.24 -16.13
CA SER A 387 -3.48 17.93 -15.86
C SER A 387 -4.68 16.96 -15.89
N ILE A 388 -4.76 16.14 -16.93
CA ILE A 388 -5.80 15.10 -17.09
C ILE A 388 -5.74 14.07 -15.96
N LEU A 389 -4.52 13.63 -15.60
CA LEU A 389 -4.30 12.69 -14.51
C LEU A 389 -4.80 13.24 -13.18
N TRP A 390 -4.50 14.50 -12.87
CA TRP A 390 -4.98 15.14 -11.64
C TRP A 390 -6.50 15.30 -11.63
N LEU A 391 -7.12 15.69 -12.74
CA LEU A 391 -8.58 15.74 -12.85
C LEU A 391 -9.21 14.35 -12.60
N ASP A 392 -8.62 13.29 -13.14
CA ASP A 392 -9.09 11.92 -12.91
C ASP A 392 -8.87 11.46 -11.46
N ILE A 393 -7.74 11.81 -10.83
CA ILE A 393 -7.50 11.53 -9.40
C ILE A 393 -8.49 12.27 -8.51
N LEU A 394 -8.69 13.57 -8.75
CA LEU A 394 -9.59 14.41 -7.96
C LEU A 394 -11.04 13.94 -8.09
N SER A 395 -11.50 13.63 -9.31
CA SER A 395 -12.86 13.12 -9.56
C SER A 395 -13.12 11.78 -8.87
N ARG A 396 -12.14 10.88 -8.83
CA ARG A 396 -12.24 9.59 -8.11
C ARG A 396 -12.33 9.74 -6.59
N ASN A 397 -11.93 10.88 -6.03
CA ASN A 397 -11.93 11.14 -4.60
C ASN A 397 -13.09 12.06 -4.16
N ASN A 398 -14.14 12.21 -4.99
CA ASN A 398 -15.32 13.05 -4.71
C ASN A 398 -14.98 14.50 -4.32
N VAL A 399 -13.85 15.01 -4.80
CA VAL A 399 -13.52 16.43 -4.67
C VAL A 399 -14.37 17.18 -5.69
N ASP A 400 -15.10 18.22 -5.26
CA ASP A 400 -15.82 19.08 -6.18
C ASP A 400 -14.81 19.85 -7.04
N ILE A 401 -14.57 19.31 -8.24
CA ILE A 401 -13.70 19.93 -9.23
C ILE A 401 -14.41 21.03 -10.01
N SER A 402 -15.68 21.37 -9.74
CA SER A 402 -16.40 22.41 -10.47
C SER A 402 -15.77 23.77 -10.24
N ASN A 403 -15.38 24.06 -9.00
CA ASN A 403 -14.58 25.25 -8.67
C ASN A 403 -13.19 25.18 -9.26
N LEU A 404 -12.52 24.02 -9.25
CA LEU A 404 -11.22 23.86 -9.92
C LEU A 404 -11.35 24.04 -11.43
N LEU A 405 -12.38 23.53 -12.10
CA LEU A 405 -12.62 23.68 -13.53
C LEU A 405 -13.03 25.12 -13.89
N ASN A 406 -13.76 25.79 -13.00
CA ASN A 406 -14.09 27.20 -13.12
C ASN A 406 -12.85 28.06 -12.89
N GLU A 407 -12.02 27.75 -11.90
CA GLU A 407 -10.66 28.30 -11.72
C GLU A 407 -9.75 27.91 -12.88
N CYS A 408 -9.88 26.74 -13.50
CA CYS A 408 -9.14 26.42 -14.71
C CYS A 408 -9.56 27.30 -15.88
N ARG A 409 -10.80 27.78 -15.86
CA ARG A 409 -11.36 28.72 -16.83
C ARG A 409 -11.11 30.19 -16.46
N SER A 410 -10.90 30.53 -15.17
CA SER A 410 -10.87 31.91 -14.66
C SER A 410 -9.61 32.30 -13.87
N ASN A 411 -8.79 31.32 -13.48
CA ASN A 411 -7.59 31.43 -12.64
C ASN A 411 -6.36 31.00 -13.47
N PRO A 412 -5.36 31.90 -13.63
CA PRO A 412 -4.20 31.71 -14.48
C PRO A 412 -3.23 30.61 -14.06
N ILE A 413 -3.53 29.77 -13.07
CA ILE A 413 -2.77 28.55 -12.72
C ILE A 413 -3.13 27.37 -13.64
N PHE A 414 -4.30 27.41 -14.28
CA PHE A 414 -4.76 26.35 -15.17
C PHE A 414 -5.25 26.88 -16.53
N SER A 415 -5.51 28.19 -16.67
CA SER A 415 -5.62 28.88 -17.95
C SER A 415 -4.23 29.30 -18.49
N TRP A 416 -3.24 28.40 -18.42
CA TRP A 416 -1.89 28.62 -18.96
C TRP A 416 -1.91 28.60 -20.50
N LYS A 417 -2.47 29.65 -21.11
CA LYS A 417 -2.24 29.96 -22.52
C LYS A 417 -1.11 30.99 -22.61
N TYR A 418 -0.06 30.59 -23.33
CA TYR A 418 0.89 31.42 -24.06
C TYR A 418 2.02 32.17 -23.31
N GLU A 419 1.80 32.87 -22.19
CA GLU A 419 2.85 33.80 -21.70
C GLU A 419 4.12 33.13 -21.14
N TYR A 420 4.03 31.91 -20.60
CA TYR A 420 5.23 31.17 -20.14
C TYR A 420 5.94 30.39 -21.25
N TYR A 421 5.31 30.18 -22.42
CA TYR A 421 5.99 29.61 -23.60
C TYR A 421 7.00 30.57 -24.23
N GLU A 422 6.93 31.87 -23.94
CA GLU A 422 7.96 32.82 -24.35
C GLU A 422 9.19 32.81 -23.43
N TYR A 423 9.09 32.21 -22.24
CA TYR A 423 10.21 32.03 -21.32
C TYR A 423 10.88 30.66 -21.44
N PHE A 424 10.26 29.65 -22.04
CA PHE A 424 10.87 28.36 -22.38
C PHE A 424 11.33 28.35 -23.82
#